data_AF-A0A3A3DCT4-F1
#
_entry.id   AF-A0A3A3DCT4-F1
#
_cell.length_a   1.000
_cell.length_b   1.000
_cell.length_c   1.000
_cell.angle_alpha   90.00
_cell.angle_beta   90.00
_cell.angle_gamma   90.00
#
_symmetry.space_group_name_H-M   'P 1'
#
loop_
_entity.id
_entity.type
_entity.pdbx_description
1 polymer ?
#
loop_
_entity_poly.entity_id
_entity_poly.type
_entity_poly.pdbx_seq_one_letter_code
_entity_poly.pdbx_strand_id
1 'polypeptide(L)' 'MKMPAPVTEKVTKWRVCCDGDDTAGLGHPRVWLAISPELGFVDCGYCDKRFVIDRENAHDDH' A
#
# COMPACT_ATOMS: atom_id res chain seq x y z
N MET A 1 20.10 7.14 10.52
CA MET A 1 20.00 5.99 9.63
C MET A 1 18.96 6.33 8.56
N LYS A 2 19.35 6.54 7.29
CA LYS A 2 18.38 6.76 6.20
C LYS A 2 17.79 5.40 5.86
N MET A 3 16.60 5.11 6.38
CA MET A 3 15.83 3.95 5.95
C MET A 3 15.68 4.03 4.42
N PRO A 4 15.83 2.90 3.68
CA PRO A 4 15.59 2.90 2.24
C PRO A 4 14.20 3.50 1.99
N ALA A 5 14.09 4.33 0.95
CA ALA A 5 12.84 5.01 0.65
C ALA A 5 11.70 3.97 0.60
N PRO A 6 10.55 4.27 1.21
CA PRO A 6 9.43 3.33 1.25
C PRO A 6 9.10 2.89 -0.16
N VAL A 7 9.03 1.58 -0.37
CA VAL A 7 8.67 1.00 -1.66
C VAL A 7 7.26 1.47 -1.96
N THR A 8 7.13 2.35 -2.94
CA THR A 8 5.87 3.00 -3.29
C THR A 8 5.21 2.21 -4.41
N GLU A 9 3.98 1.78 -4.19
CA GLU A 9 3.17 1.05 -5.15
C GLU A 9 1.94 1.88 -5.50
N LYS A 10 1.71 2.11 -6.80
CA LYS A 10 0.50 2.80 -7.26
C LYS A 10 -0.63 1.79 -7.39
N VAL A 11 -1.76 2.09 -6.79
CA VAL A 11 -2.96 1.26 -6.86
C VAL A 11 -4.15 2.06 -7.38
N THR A 12 -5.07 1.38 -8.05
CA THR A 12 -6.29 1.99 -8.62
C THR A 12 -7.53 1.74 -7.76
N LYS A 13 -7.36 1.14 -6.58
CA LYS A 13 -8.45 0.81 -5.65
C LYS A 13 -8.22 1.43 -4.30
N TRP A 14 -9.29 1.94 -3.68
CA TRP A 14 -9.28 2.52 -2.34
C TRP A 14 -8.97 1.50 -1.24
N ARG A 15 -9.26 0.22 -1.48
CA ARG A 15 -8.84 -0.89 -0.60
C ARG A 15 -7.77 -1.71 -1.28
N VAL A 16 -6.65 -1.87 -0.60
CA VAL A 16 -5.51 -2.66 -1.05
C VAL A 16 -5.24 -3.79 -0.07
N CYS A 17 -4.91 -4.97 -0.59
CA CYS A 17 -4.38 -6.05 0.21
C CYS A 17 -2.85 -6.03 0.09
N CYS A 18 -2.17 -6.03 1.23
CA CYS A 18 -0.73 -6.23 1.26
C CYS A 18 -0.48 -7.67 1.73
N ASP A 19 0.05 -8.50 0.84
CA ASP A 19 0.36 -9.92 1.08
C ASP A 19 1.75 -10.14 1.67
N GLY A 20 2.49 -9.06 1.98
CA GLY A 20 3.89 -9.15 2.39
C GLY A 20 4.81 -9.57 1.23
N ASP A 21 6.12 -9.45 1.44
CA ASP A 21 7.11 -9.97 0.51
C ASP A 21 7.67 -11.28 1.09
N ASP A 22 7.21 -12.42 0.57
CA ASP A 22 7.65 -13.75 1.00
C ASP A 22 9.16 -13.95 0.76
N THR A 23 9.72 -13.21 -0.21
CA THR A 23 11.11 -13.35 -0.66
C THR A 23 12.12 -12.79 0.34
N ALA A 24 11.70 -11.89 1.23
CA ALA A 24 12.57 -11.23 2.21
C ALA A 24 12.46 -11.77 3.65
N GLY A 25 11.59 -12.76 3.92
CA GLY A 25 11.40 -13.32 5.27
C GLY A 25 10.78 -12.35 6.30
N LEU A 26 10.37 -11.15 5.86
CA LEU A 26 9.62 -10.13 6.60
C LEU A 26 8.16 -10.06 6.10
N GLY A 27 7.66 -11.16 5.52
CA GLY A 27 6.30 -11.28 5.02
C GLY A 27 5.32 -11.37 6.19
N HIS A 28 4.48 -10.36 6.35
CA HIS A 28 3.32 -10.42 7.23
C HIS A 28 2.16 -11.13 6.52
N PRO A 29 1.18 -11.70 7.27
CA PRO A 29 -0.03 -12.23 6.66
C PRO A 29 -0.77 -11.16 5.84
N ARG A 30 -1.61 -11.59 4.89
CA ARG A 30 -2.47 -10.68 4.11
C ARG A 30 -3.22 -9.74 5.04
N VAL A 31 -2.89 -8.45 4.95
CA VAL A 31 -3.62 -7.37 5.63
C VAL A 31 -4.36 -6.54 4.61
N TRP A 32 -5.52 -6.03 5.01
CA TRP A 32 -6.32 -5.13 4.21
C TRP A 32 -6.12 -3.71 4.73
N LEU A 33 -5.65 -2.83 3.85
CA LEU A 33 -5.43 -1.41 4.15
C LEU A 33 -6.40 -0.59 3.31
N ALA A 34 -6.99 0.42 3.93
CA ALA A 34 -7.83 1.39 3.25
C ALA A 34 -7.03 2.68 3.05
N ILE A 35 -7.00 3.17 1.81
CA ILE A 35 -6.37 4.45 1.48
C ILE A 35 -7.33 5.56 1.89
N SER A 36 -6.85 6.47 2.74
CA SER A 36 -7.61 7.65 3.11
C SER A 36 -7.82 8.55 1.89
N PRO A 37 -9.07 8.91 1.53
CA PRO A 37 -9.34 9.75 0.36
C PRO A 37 -8.72 11.14 0.45
N GLU A 38 -8.60 11.67 1.67
CA GLU A 38 -7.92 12.93 1.99
C GLU A 38 -6.42 12.87 1.67
N LEU A 39 -5.70 11.85 2.16
CA LEU A 39 -4.25 11.71 1.99
C LEU A 39 -3.87 11.17 0.61
N GLY A 40 -4.68 10.25 0.06
CA GLY A 40 -4.39 9.56 -1.20
C GLY A 40 -3.30 8.49 -1.09
N PHE A 41 -2.88 8.10 0.12
CA PHE A 41 -1.97 6.97 0.31
C PHE A 41 -2.20 6.29 1.67
N VAL A 42 -1.69 5.06 1.81
CA VAL A 42 -1.60 4.32 3.07
C VAL A 42 -0.26 3.59 3.15
N ASP A 43 0.37 3.59 4.31
CA ASP A 43 1.58 2.81 4.58
C ASP A 43 1.25 1.48 5.27
N CYS A 44 1.97 0.44 4.88
CA CYS A 44 1.96 -0.84 5.57
C CYS A 44 3.03 -0.81 6.66
N GLY A 45 2.61 -0.84 7.93
CA GLY A 45 3.51 -0.83 9.09
C GLY A 45 4.37 -2.08 9.30
N TYR A 46 4.35 -3.05 8.37
CA TYR A 46 5.13 -4.29 8.45
C TYR A 46 6.25 -4.35 7.42
N CYS A 47 5.94 -4.04 6.16
CA CYS A 47 6.88 -4.12 5.05
C CYS A 47 7.33 -2.75 4.52
N ASP A 48 6.95 -1.65 5.19
CA ASP A 48 7.23 -0.26 4.80
C ASP A 48 6.82 0.07 3.35
N LYS A 49 5.89 -0.70 2.78
CA LYS A 49 5.29 -0.40 1.47
C LYS A 49 4.28 0.73 1.62
N ARG A 50 4.37 1.73 0.75
CA ARG A 50 3.38 2.81 0.66
C ARG A 50 2.53 2.62 -0.58
N PHE A 51 1.25 2.41 -0.39
CA PHE A 51 0.28 2.32 -1.46
C PHE A 51 -0.29 3.71 -1.73
N VAL A 52 -0.12 4.20 -2.95
CA VAL A 52 -0.61 5.51 -3.38
C VAL A 52 -1.76 5.29 -4.35
N ILE A 53 -2.91 5.93 -4.10
CA ILE A 53 -4.04 5.84 -5.00
C ILE A 53 -3.76 6.67 -6.27
N ASP A 54 -3.90 6.02 -7.40
CA ASP A 54 -3.87 6.65 -8.69
C ASP A 54 -5.27 7.23 -8.98
N ARG A 55 -5.51 8.47 -8.54
CA ARG A 55 -6.84 9.11 -8.60
C ARG A 55 -7.38 9.24 -10.03
N GLU A 56 -6.51 9.28 -11.02
CA GLU A 56 -6.85 9.39 -12.43
C GLU A 56 -7.41 8.07 -13.00
N ASN A 57 -6.94 6.91 -12.52
CA ASN A 57 -7.43 5.59 -12.92
C ASN A 57 -8.18 4.87 -11.77
N ALA A 58 -8.53 5.57 -10.69
CA ALA A 58 -9.20 4.97 -9.55
C ALA A 58 -10.65 4.64 -9.92
N HIS A 59 -10.96 3.34 -9.98
CA HIS A 59 -12.32 2.88 -10.17
C HIS A 59 -13.00 2.76 -8.80
N ASP A 60 -13.82 3.77 -8.47
CA ASP A 60 -14.80 3.66 -7.41
C ASP A 60 -15.96 2.82 -7.96
N ASP A 61 -15.99 1.54 -7.60
CA ASP A 61 -17.10 0.63 -7.89
C ASP A 61 -18.28 1.08 -7.00
N HIS A 62 -18.99 2.11 -7.47
CA HIS A 62 -20.21 2.64 -6.87
C HIS A 62 -21.40 1.74 -7.20
#